data_AF-A0A9J6F8E5-F1
#
_entry.id   AF-A0A9J6F8E5-F1
#
_cell.length_a   1.000
_cell.length_b   1.000
_cell.length_c   1.000
_cell.angle_alpha   90.00
_cell.angle_beta   90.00
_cell.angle_gamma   90.00
#
_symmetry.space_group_name_H-M   'P 1'
#
loop_
_entity.id
_entity.type
_entity.pdbx_description
1 polymer ?
#
loop_
_entity_poly.entity_id
_entity_poly.type
_entity_poly.pdbx_seq_one_letter_code
_entity_poly.pdbx_strand_id
1 'polypeptide(L)'
;MYALLTTLEAGQATILAELKAINTRLTSTEQTLADLVARIAQTKDQCKLLHDMRSDVDVILRSSAQTSDSIAGIEERLNDAEDTLRRCNLVFYGISEGESESWSDSEKLVTDICNKNLKIALEPKDIHRAHRIGKIARDKKCPIIVNFSSFKTKDDILSKAFKLKGTTVSISEDFCAATRSIHRELVRFAREQKVPFKLRYKKLIIDKKTYYYDTADKAVKERTARAS
;
A
#
# COMPACT_ATOMS: atom_id res chain seq x y z
N MET A 1 55.00 -88.41 12.92
CA MET A 1 53.60 -88.41 13.39
C MET A 1 53.35 -87.29 14.40
N TYR A 2 54.14 -87.18 15.48
CA TYR A 2 54.00 -86.12 16.51
C TYR A 2 54.07 -84.66 15.98
N ALA A 3 55.07 -84.32 15.16
CA ALA A 3 55.21 -82.96 14.60
C ALA A 3 54.05 -82.53 13.66
N LEU A 4 53.38 -83.49 13.04
CA LEU A 4 52.23 -83.21 12.17
C LEU A 4 50.98 -82.89 13.02
N LEU A 5 50.84 -83.57 14.15
CA LEU A 5 49.77 -83.37 15.12
C LEU A 5 49.86 -81.98 15.77
N THR A 6 51.06 -81.56 16.19
CA THR A 6 51.28 -80.23 16.78
C THR A 6 51.04 -79.09 15.77
N THR A 7 51.39 -79.30 14.50
CA THR A 7 51.11 -78.33 13.43
C THR A 7 49.60 -78.20 13.18
N LEU A 8 48.87 -79.32 13.25
CA LEU A 8 47.41 -79.34 13.15
C LEU A 8 46.73 -78.64 14.33
N GLU A 9 47.19 -78.90 15.57
CA GLU A 9 46.69 -78.24 16.78
C GLU A 9 46.91 -76.71 16.75
N ALA A 10 48.08 -76.27 16.29
CA ALA A 10 48.37 -74.85 16.09
C ALA A 10 47.45 -74.21 15.04
N GLY A 11 47.24 -74.88 13.90
CA GLY A 11 46.31 -74.41 12.86
C GLY A 11 44.86 -74.32 13.36
N GLN A 12 44.40 -75.31 14.14
CA GLN A 12 43.08 -75.29 14.77
C GLN A 12 42.94 -74.13 15.77
N ALA A 13 43.98 -73.85 16.56
CA ALA A 13 43.99 -72.71 17.48
C ALA A 13 43.88 -71.37 16.73
N THR A 14 44.59 -71.22 15.60
CA THR A 14 44.49 -70.02 14.75
C THR A 14 43.08 -69.87 14.16
N ILE A 15 42.49 -70.94 13.62
CA ILE A 15 41.13 -70.92 13.08
C ILE A 15 40.10 -70.56 14.17
N LEU A 16 40.23 -71.11 15.38
CA LEU A 16 39.36 -70.78 16.51
C LEU A 16 39.49 -69.31 16.93
N ALA A 17 40.70 -68.74 16.89
CA ALA A 17 40.91 -67.33 17.18
C ALA A 17 40.27 -66.43 16.12
N GLU A 18 40.41 -66.77 14.84
CA GLU A 18 39.76 -66.05 13.74
C GLU A 18 38.23 -66.15 13.80
N LEU A 19 37.68 -67.34 14.10
CA LEU A 19 36.24 -67.53 14.30
C LEU A 19 35.70 -66.66 15.44
N LYS A 20 36.42 -66.58 16.56
CA LYS A 20 36.04 -65.68 17.66
C LYS A 20 36.10 -64.21 17.23
N ALA A 21 37.14 -63.80 16.51
CA ALA A 21 37.26 -62.44 16.02
C ALA A 21 36.13 -62.09 15.03
N ILE A 22 35.79 -63.00 14.11
CA ILE A 22 34.65 -62.86 13.19
C ILE A 22 33.35 -62.72 13.98
N ASN A 23 33.13 -63.55 15.00
CA ASN A 23 31.92 -63.49 15.81
C ASN A 23 31.80 -62.15 16.56
N THR A 24 32.89 -61.65 17.14
CA THR A 24 32.88 -60.31 17.79
C THR A 24 32.58 -59.20 16.80
N ARG A 25 33.13 -59.27 15.59
CA ARG A 25 32.82 -58.32 14.50
C ARG A 25 31.36 -58.44 14.07
N LEU A 26 30.81 -59.64 13.96
CA LEU A 26 29.42 -59.87 13.58
C LEU A 26 28.47 -59.20 14.59
N THR A 27 28.67 -59.44 15.88
CA THR A 27 27.87 -58.79 16.94
C THR A 27 27.99 -57.27 16.89
N SER A 28 29.20 -56.73 16.65
CA SER A 28 29.39 -55.30 16.50
C SER A 28 28.65 -54.75 15.27
N THR A 29 28.68 -55.46 14.14
CA THR A 29 27.94 -55.05 12.93
C THR A 29 26.43 -55.10 13.13
N GLU A 30 25.91 -56.11 13.83
CA GLU A 30 24.49 -56.22 14.17
C GLU A 30 24.03 -55.06 15.05
N GLN A 31 24.83 -54.67 16.04
CA GLN A 31 24.56 -53.49 16.87
C GLN A 31 24.53 -52.20 16.04
N THR A 32 25.52 -51.98 15.16
CA THR A 32 25.52 -50.80 14.29
C THR A 32 24.33 -50.79 13.33
N LEU A 33 23.89 -51.96 12.86
CA LEU A 33 22.72 -52.08 11.99
C LEU A 33 21.43 -51.73 12.73
N ALA A 34 21.28 -52.18 13.97
CA ALA A 34 20.15 -51.81 14.82
C ALA A 34 20.09 -50.29 15.06
N ASP A 35 21.24 -49.67 15.36
CA ASP A 35 21.34 -48.22 15.56
C ASP A 35 20.99 -47.43 14.29
N LEU A 36 21.46 -47.89 13.13
CA LEU A 36 21.15 -47.25 11.85
C LEU A 36 19.65 -47.34 11.52
N VAL A 37 19.00 -48.48 11.79
CA VAL A 37 17.56 -48.64 11.61
C VAL A 37 16.78 -47.67 12.50
N ALA A 38 17.19 -47.51 13.77
CA ALA A 38 16.56 -46.55 14.68
C ALA A 38 16.72 -45.11 14.18
N ARG A 39 17.91 -44.72 13.70
CA ARG A 39 18.15 -43.39 13.12
C ARG A 39 17.32 -43.15 11.86
N ILE A 40 17.20 -44.14 10.98
CA ILE A 40 16.37 -44.03 9.77
C ILE A 40 14.89 -43.80 10.14
N ALA A 41 14.37 -44.51 11.16
CA ALA A 41 13.02 -44.30 11.65
C ALA A 41 12.84 -42.87 12.17
N GLN A 42 13.78 -42.37 12.98
CA GLN A 42 13.74 -41.00 13.49
C GLN A 42 13.78 -39.96 12.36
N THR A 43 14.68 -40.10 11.39
CA THR A 43 14.76 -39.19 10.23
C THR A 43 13.48 -39.21 9.41
N LYS A 44 12.86 -40.39 9.23
CA LYS A 44 11.58 -40.51 8.53
C LYS A 44 10.47 -39.71 9.23
N ASP A 45 10.41 -39.76 10.55
CA ASP A 45 9.41 -39.00 11.31
C ASP A 45 9.69 -37.48 11.28
N GLN A 46 10.97 -37.08 11.29
CA GLN A 46 11.35 -35.68 11.05
C GLN A 46 10.95 -35.20 9.66
N CYS A 47 11.10 -36.03 8.61
CA CYS A 47 10.67 -35.67 7.25
C CYS A 47 9.15 -35.48 7.16
N LYS A 48 8.34 -36.28 7.87
CA LYS A 48 6.89 -36.07 7.94
C LYS A 48 6.55 -34.75 8.61
N LEU A 49 7.16 -34.46 9.75
CA LEU A 49 6.95 -33.18 10.45
C LEU A 49 7.32 -31.98 9.56
N LEU A 50 8.44 -32.06 8.84
CA LEU A 50 8.84 -31.00 7.90
C LEU A 50 7.86 -30.85 6.73
N HIS A 51 7.29 -31.96 6.26
CA HIS A 51 6.26 -31.93 5.22
C HIS A 51 4.98 -31.25 5.72
N ASP A 52 4.53 -31.59 6.93
CA ASP A 52 3.34 -30.98 7.54
C ASP A 52 3.56 -29.48 7.76
N MET A 53 4.72 -29.10 8.32
CA MET A 53 5.11 -27.69 8.47
C MET A 53 5.16 -26.96 7.12
N ARG A 54 5.64 -27.62 6.07
CA ARG A 54 5.67 -27.03 4.72
C ARG A 54 4.26 -26.77 4.19
N SER A 55 3.35 -27.72 4.41
CA SER A 55 1.94 -27.57 4.05
C SER A 55 1.31 -26.39 4.78
N ASP A 56 1.56 -26.25 6.09
CA ASP A 56 1.06 -25.13 6.88
C ASP A 56 1.59 -23.77 6.38
N VAL A 57 2.89 -23.71 6.04
CA VAL A 57 3.50 -22.51 5.45
C VAL A 57 2.82 -22.15 4.13
N ASP A 58 2.53 -23.12 3.26
CA ASP A 58 1.85 -22.86 1.98
C ASP A 58 0.41 -22.34 2.20
N VAL A 59 -0.30 -22.83 3.23
CA VAL A 59 -1.62 -22.31 3.61
C VAL A 59 -1.53 -20.88 4.15
N ILE A 60 -0.56 -20.60 5.02
CA ILE A 60 -0.33 -19.26 5.59
C ILE A 60 -0.01 -18.26 4.49
N LEU A 61 0.85 -18.61 3.53
CA LEU A 61 1.20 -17.74 2.41
C LEU A 61 -0.03 -17.39 1.55
N ARG A 62 -0.90 -18.36 1.27
CA ARG A 62 -2.16 -18.11 0.53
C ARG A 62 -3.09 -17.17 1.30
N SER A 63 -3.28 -17.42 2.59
CA SER A 63 -4.11 -16.57 3.46
C SER A 63 -3.56 -15.15 3.57
N SER A 64 -2.23 -15.01 3.67
CA SER A 64 -1.54 -13.72 3.73
C SER A 64 -1.72 -12.92 2.43
N ALA A 65 -1.60 -13.58 1.27
CA ALA A 65 -1.86 -12.96 -0.03
C ALA A 65 -3.32 -12.49 -0.13
N GLN A 66 -4.28 -13.35 0.21
CA GLN A 66 -5.71 -13.02 0.18
C GLN A 66 -6.07 -11.86 1.12
N THR A 67 -5.46 -11.81 2.30
CA THR A 67 -5.64 -10.73 3.26
C THR A 67 -5.07 -9.42 2.71
N SER A 68 -3.90 -9.46 2.09
CA SER A 68 -3.26 -8.30 1.47
C SER A 68 -4.12 -7.73 0.33
N ASP A 69 -4.67 -8.59 -0.52
CA ASP A 69 -5.59 -8.19 -1.60
C ASP A 69 -6.88 -7.57 -1.04
N SER A 70 -7.41 -8.16 0.04
CA SER A 70 -8.61 -7.64 0.70
C SER A 70 -8.37 -6.26 1.33
N ILE A 71 -7.21 -6.05 1.96
CA ILE A 71 -6.81 -4.76 2.51
C ILE A 71 -6.72 -3.72 1.38
N ALA A 72 -6.04 -4.03 0.28
CA ALA A 72 -5.93 -3.13 -0.86
C ALA A 72 -7.31 -2.74 -1.42
N GLY A 73 -8.22 -3.70 -1.56
CA GLY A 73 -9.60 -3.43 -2.00
C GLY A 73 -10.41 -2.58 -1.02
N ILE A 74 -10.22 -2.76 0.29
CA ILE A 74 -10.87 -1.93 1.32
C ILE A 74 -10.32 -0.51 1.30
N GLU A 75 -9.00 -0.35 1.19
CA GLU A 75 -8.36 0.96 1.11
C GLU A 75 -8.84 1.76 -0.12
N GLU A 76 -8.97 1.12 -1.28
CA GLU A 76 -9.51 1.76 -2.48
C GLU A 76 -10.94 2.25 -2.26
N ARG A 77 -11.82 1.39 -1.71
CA ARG A 77 -13.21 1.74 -1.40
C ARG A 77 -13.32 2.85 -0.36
N LEU A 78 -12.43 2.85 0.64
CA LEU A 78 -12.36 3.89 1.66
C LEU A 78 -11.99 5.24 1.03
N ASN A 79 -10.96 5.25 0.18
CA ASN A 79 -10.54 6.46 -0.54
C ASN A 79 -11.67 7.04 -1.41
N ASP A 80 -12.39 6.19 -2.15
CA ASP A 80 -13.51 6.64 -2.98
C ASP A 80 -14.72 7.10 -2.15
N ALA A 81 -15.00 6.46 -1.01
CA ALA A 81 -16.02 6.90 -0.06
C ALA A 81 -15.66 8.27 0.54
N GLU A 82 -14.41 8.47 0.95
CA GLU A 82 -13.92 9.76 1.44
C GLU A 82 -14.06 10.87 0.40
N ASP A 83 -13.65 10.62 -0.85
CA ASP A 83 -13.78 11.60 -1.94
C ASP A 83 -15.25 11.90 -2.24
N THR A 84 -16.14 10.91 -2.13
CA THR A 84 -17.59 11.09 -2.28
C THR A 84 -18.16 12.00 -1.18
N LEU A 85 -17.75 11.79 0.08
CA LEU A 85 -18.17 12.63 1.21
C LEU A 85 -17.63 14.06 1.09
N ARG A 86 -16.44 14.24 0.50
CA ARG A 86 -15.79 15.54 0.28
C ARG A 86 -16.17 16.20 -1.05
N ARG A 87 -17.04 15.61 -1.88
CA ARG A 87 -17.36 16.12 -3.23
C ARG A 87 -17.90 17.55 -3.27
N CYS A 88 -18.55 17.98 -2.19
CA CYS A 88 -19.09 19.33 -2.02
C CYS A 88 -18.14 20.25 -1.26
N ASN A 89 -16.90 19.84 -1.02
CA ASN A 89 -15.91 20.62 -0.30
C ASN A 89 -15.00 21.38 -1.26
N LEU A 90 -14.62 22.60 -0.87
CA LEU A 90 -13.49 23.33 -1.45
C LEU A 90 -12.59 23.83 -0.33
N VAL A 91 -11.31 24.02 -0.68
CA VAL A 91 -10.31 24.64 0.19
C VAL A 91 -9.86 25.96 -0.43
N PHE A 92 -10.00 27.03 0.35
CA PHE A 92 -9.59 28.38 -0.01
C PHE A 92 -8.26 28.71 0.68
N TYR A 93 -7.26 29.06 -0.12
CA TYR A 93 -5.91 29.39 0.35
C TYR A 93 -5.64 30.88 0.22
N GLY A 94 -4.70 31.39 1.01
CA GLY A 94 -4.17 32.75 0.87
C GLY A 94 -5.10 33.86 1.37
N ILE A 95 -6.16 33.49 2.10
CA ILE A 95 -7.03 34.41 2.83
C ILE A 95 -6.32 34.80 4.13
N SER A 96 -6.13 36.10 4.37
CA SER A 96 -5.53 36.61 5.60
C SER A 96 -6.33 36.20 6.84
N GLU A 97 -5.65 35.97 7.96
CA GLU A 97 -6.28 35.57 9.22
C GLU A 97 -6.53 36.79 10.10
N GLY A 98 -7.64 36.77 10.84
CA GLY A 98 -7.86 37.67 11.97
C GLY A 98 -7.39 37.06 13.29
N GLU A 99 -7.10 37.88 14.30
CA GLU A 99 -6.60 37.43 15.62
C GLU A 99 -7.59 36.53 16.37
N SER A 100 -8.89 36.54 16.03
CA SER A 100 -9.95 35.72 16.64
C SER A 100 -11.11 35.48 15.67
N GLU A 101 -10.82 34.78 14.57
CA GLU A 101 -11.82 34.47 13.54
C GLU A 101 -12.79 33.36 13.99
N SER A 102 -14.09 33.65 14.03
CA SER A 102 -15.14 32.66 14.28
C SER A 102 -15.53 31.90 12.99
N TRP A 103 -16.30 30.82 13.12
CA TRP A 103 -16.84 30.11 11.95
C TRP A 103 -17.74 31.00 11.08
N SER A 104 -18.49 31.92 11.72
CA SER A 104 -19.31 32.90 10.98
C SER A 104 -18.44 33.88 10.18
N ASP A 105 -17.27 34.25 10.71
CA ASP A 105 -16.34 35.11 9.99
C ASP A 105 -15.71 34.38 8.80
N SER A 106 -15.33 33.11 8.95
CA SER A 106 -14.87 32.27 7.84
C SER A 106 -15.95 32.15 6.74
N GLU A 107 -17.21 31.96 7.12
CA GLU A 107 -18.33 31.89 6.18
C GLU A 107 -18.53 33.21 5.43
N LYS A 108 -18.48 34.35 6.14
CA LYS A 108 -18.56 35.69 5.53
C LYS A 108 -17.40 35.94 4.56
N LEU A 109 -16.17 35.59 4.92
CA LEU A 109 -15.00 35.74 4.04
C LEU A 109 -15.16 34.97 2.73
N VAL A 110 -15.61 33.71 2.81
CA VAL A 110 -15.88 32.89 1.62
C VAL A 110 -16.99 33.48 0.77
N THR A 111 -18.09 33.90 1.42
CA THR A 111 -19.23 34.53 0.76
C THR A 111 -18.82 35.81 0.03
N ASP A 112 -18.01 36.65 0.67
CA ASP A 112 -17.47 37.87 0.09
C ASP A 112 -16.59 37.60 -1.13
N ILE A 113 -15.69 36.61 -1.06
CA ILE A 113 -14.83 36.24 -2.18
C ILE A 113 -15.67 35.75 -3.37
N CYS A 114 -16.67 34.89 -3.11
CA CYS A 114 -17.55 34.38 -4.15
C CYS A 114 -18.39 35.49 -4.81
N ASN A 115 -18.98 36.38 -4.02
CA ASN A 115 -19.79 37.49 -4.52
C ASN A 115 -18.94 38.54 -5.25
N LYS A 116 -17.84 39.00 -4.64
CA LYS A 116 -17.03 40.13 -5.14
C LYS A 116 -16.13 39.72 -6.30
N ASN A 117 -15.40 38.62 -6.16
CA ASN A 117 -14.38 38.20 -7.14
C ASN A 117 -14.95 37.25 -8.21
N LEU A 118 -15.77 36.28 -7.82
CA LEU A 118 -16.29 35.27 -8.77
C LEU A 118 -17.57 35.72 -9.47
N LYS A 119 -18.28 36.69 -8.89
CA LYS A 119 -19.63 37.16 -9.29
C LYS A 119 -20.66 36.03 -9.18
N ILE A 120 -20.61 35.30 -8.09
CA ILE A 120 -21.56 34.23 -7.74
C ILE A 120 -22.35 34.72 -6.52
N ALA A 121 -23.67 34.83 -6.68
CA ALA A 121 -24.58 35.15 -5.59
C ALA A 121 -24.63 33.95 -4.64
N LEU A 122 -23.79 33.99 -3.59
CA LEU A 122 -23.74 32.96 -2.57
C LEU A 122 -24.44 33.48 -1.32
N GLU A 123 -25.39 32.70 -0.80
CA GLU A 123 -26.10 32.99 0.44
C GLU A 123 -25.62 32.07 1.57
N PRO A 124 -25.80 32.46 2.86
CA PRO A 124 -25.44 31.61 4.01
C PRO A 124 -25.99 30.17 3.92
N LYS A 125 -27.21 30.00 3.40
CA LYS A 125 -27.87 28.69 3.25
C LYS A 125 -27.17 27.75 2.25
N ASP A 126 -26.32 28.30 1.38
CA ASP A 126 -25.56 27.52 0.40
C ASP A 126 -24.28 26.92 1.00
N ILE A 127 -23.95 27.29 2.24
CA ILE A 127 -22.82 26.78 3.01
C ILE A 127 -23.34 26.00 4.21
N HIS A 128 -22.96 24.73 4.32
CA HIS A 128 -23.22 23.95 5.52
C HIS A 128 -22.22 24.26 6.63
N ARG A 129 -20.95 24.43 6.27
CA ARG A 129 -19.87 24.72 7.23
C ARG A 129 -18.68 25.36 6.54
N ALA A 130 -18.13 26.41 7.14
CA ALA A 130 -16.85 27.01 6.77
C ALA A 130 -15.98 27.20 8.02
N HIS A 131 -14.73 26.76 7.98
CA HIS A 131 -13.78 26.96 9.08
C HIS A 131 -12.32 26.84 8.61
N ARG A 132 -11.41 27.43 9.39
CA ARG A 132 -9.96 27.31 9.17
C ARG A 132 -9.49 25.89 9.47
N ILE A 133 -8.52 25.40 8.70
CA ILE A 133 -7.86 24.10 8.89
C ILE A 133 -6.35 24.24 8.99
N GLY A 134 -5.73 23.37 9.79
CA GLY A 134 -4.29 23.35 10.00
C GLY A 134 -3.87 23.97 11.34
N LYS A 135 -2.56 24.00 11.59
CA LYS A 135 -1.99 24.61 12.79
C LYS A 135 -1.81 26.10 12.58
N ILE A 136 -2.37 26.90 13.49
CA ILE A 136 -2.14 28.34 13.55
C ILE A 136 -0.66 28.59 13.79
N ALA A 137 -0.02 29.35 12.91
CA ALA A 137 1.37 29.75 13.02
C ALA A 137 1.52 31.18 12.53
N ARG A 138 2.39 31.97 13.20
CA ARG A 138 2.50 33.43 13.02
C ARG A 138 2.67 33.88 11.56
N ASP A 139 3.29 33.06 10.72
CA ASP A 139 3.59 33.41 9.30
C ASP A 139 2.80 32.57 8.28
N LYS A 140 1.85 31.73 8.71
CA LYS A 140 1.15 30.81 7.82
C LYS A 140 -0.36 31.06 7.83
N LYS A 141 -0.86 31.56 6.72
CA LYS A 141 -2.30 31.67 6.44
C LYS A 141 -2.92 30.27 6.32
N CYS A 142 -3.63 29.84 7.36
CA CYS A 142 -4.41 28.61 7.39
C CYS A 142 -5.52 28.68 6.35
N PRO A 143 -5.68 27.64 5.51
CA PRO A 143 -6.76 27.60 4.54
C PRO A 143 -8.13 27.53 5.23
N ILE A 144 -9.17 28.00 4.54
CA ILE A 144 -10.58 27.76 4.94
C ILE A 144 -11.09 26.55 4.15
N ILE A 145 -11.57 25.53 4.85
CA ILE A 145 -12.36 24.46 4.23
C ILE A 145 -13.84 24.83 4.30
N VAL A 146 -14.55 24.61 3.19
CA VAL A 146 -15.97 24.93 3.06
C VAL A 146 -16.69 23.72 2.52
N ASN A 147 -17.77 23.31 3.19
CA ASN A 147 -18.73 22.34 2.68
C ASN A 147 -19.97 23.09 2.17
N PHE A 148 -20.28 22.94 0.88
CA PHE A 148 -21.43 23.56 0.25
C PHE A 148 -22.66 22.65 0.28
N SER A 149 -23.84 23.26 0.28
CA SER A 149 -25.12 22.56 0.28
C SER A 149 -25.40 21.78 -1.00
N SER A 150 -24.73 22.11 -2.11
CA SER A 150 -24.88 21.37 -3.36
C SER A 150 -23.57 21.26 -4.14
N PHE A 151 -23.42 20.11 -4.84
CA PHE A 151 -22.32 19.91 -5.78
C PHE A 151 -22.34 20.96 -6.91
N LYS A 152 -23.53 21.40 -7.33
CA LYS A 152 -23.69 22.41 -8.39
C LYS A 152 -23.08 23.76 -7.97
N THR A 153 -23.30 24.18 -6.72
CA THR A 153 -22.70 25.40 -6.17
C THR A 153 -21.18 25.30 -6.17
N LYS A 154 -20.65 24.18 -5.67
CA LYS A 154 -19.21 23.91 -5.67
C LYS A 154 -18.61 23.92 -7.09
N ASP A 155 -19.28 23.28 -8.05
CA ASP A 155 -18.81 23.18 -9.44
C ASP A 155 -18.83 24.56 -10.12
N ASP A 156 -19.86 25.36 -9.86
CA ASP A 156 -19.96 26.73 -10.38
C ASP A 156 -18.82 27.62 -9.86
N ILE A 157 -18.54 27.56 -8.55
CA ILE A 157 -17.41 28.26 -7.91
C ILE A 157 -16.08 27.83 -8.55
N LEU A 158 -15.85 26.51 -8.67
CA LEU A 158 -14.61 25.98 -9.20
C LEU A 158 -14.42 26.35 -10.68
N SER A 159 -15.49 26.37 -11.47
CA SER A 159 -15.45 26.76 -12.89
C SER A 159 -15.02 28.22 -13.09
N LYS A 160 -15.32 29.10 -12.12
CA LYS A 160 -14.99 30.53 -12.15
C LYS A 160 -13.71 30.86 -11.37
N ALA A 161 -13.08 29.90 -10.69
CA ALA A 161 -11.89 30.10 -9.87
C ALA A 161 -10.71 30.72 -10.63
N PHE A 162 -10.65 30.58 -11.96
CA PHE A 162 -9.64 31.24 -12.79
C PHE A 162 -9.67 32.78 -12.70
N LYS A 163 -10.80 33.37 -12.29
CA LYS A 163 -10.94 34.82 -12.06
C LYS A 163 -10.12 35.33 -10.85
N LEU A 164 -9.65 34.42 -10.00
CA LEU A 164 -8.79 34.75 -8.85
C LEU A 164 -7.31 34.86 -9.23
N LYS A 165 -6.95 34.57 -10.49
CA LYS A 165 -5.57 34.76 -10.98
C LYS A 165 -5.15 36.21 -10.78
N GLY A 166 -3.97 36.41 -10.19
CA GLY A 166 -3.44 37.73 -9.84
C GLY A 166 -3.82 38.21 -8.44
N THR A 167 -4.70 37.50 -7.73
CA THR A 167 -4.95 37.73 -6.30
C THR A 167 -4.08 36.81 -5.44
N THR A 168 -4.07 37.02 -4.13
CA THR A 168 -3.44 36.08 -3.18
C THR A 168 -4.27 34.82 -2.94
N VAL A 169 -5.51 34.76 -3.44
CA VAL A 169 -6.45 33.68 -3.14
C VAL A 169 -6.41 32.62 -4.23
N SER A 170 -6.39 31.36 -3.82
CA SER A 170 -6.58 30.22 -4.73
C SER A 170 -7.54 29.19 -4.15
N ILE A 171 -8.26 28.50 -5.01
CA ILE A 171 -9.26 27.50 -4.64
C ILE A 171 -8.82 26.12 -5.16
N SER A 172 -8.91 25.10 -4.32
CA SER A 172 -8.78 23.70 -4.74
C SER A 172 -9.94 22.86 -4.24
N GLU A 173 -10.11 21.70 -4.86
CA GLU A 173 -10.96 20.64 -4.33
C GLU A 173 -10.33 20.02 -3.08
N ASP A 174 -11.17 19.48 -2.20
CA ASP A 174 -10.75 18.71 -1.02
C ASP A 174 -10.83 17.21 -1.35
N PHE A 175 -9.68 16.56 -1.45
CA PHE A 175 -9.56 15.14 -1.79
C PHE A 175 -8.88 14.35 -0.68
N CYS A 176 -9.11 13.04 -0.63
CA CYS A 176 -8.36 12.09 0.18
C CYS A 176 -6.85 12.15 -0.10
N ALA A 177 -6.07 11.62 0.83
CA ALA A 177 -4.61 11.66 0.73
C ALA A 177 -4.10 10.96 -0.54
N ALA A 178 -4.68 9.82 -0.90
CA ALA A 178 -4.33 9.07 -2.09
C ALA A 178 -4.58 9.88 -3.38
N THR A 179 -5.76 10.48 -3.52
CA THR A 179 -6.12 11.31 -4.67
C THR A 179 -5.27 12.59 -4.75
N ARG A 180 -4.96 13.23 -3.61
CA ARG A 180 -4.01 14.37 -3.55
C ARG A 180 -2.61 13.97 -4.01
N SER A 181 -2.15 12.77 -3.66
CA SER A 181 -0.87 12.22 -4.12
C SER A 181 -0.88 12.07 -5.65
N ILE A 182 -1.89 11.40 -6.20
CA ILE A 182 -2.08 11.24 -7.65
C ILE A 182 -2.08 12.60 -8.37
N HIS A 183 -2.82 13.58 -7.84
CA HIS A 183 -2.84 14.95 -8.40
C HIS A 183 -1.45 15.57 -8.47
N ARG A 184 -0.63 15.41 -7.43
CA ARG A 184 0.73 15.96 -7.39
C ARG A 184 1.60 15.37 -8.50
N GLU A 185 1.53 14.05 -8.69
CA GLU A 185 2.27 13.34 -9.71
C GLU A 185 1.83 13.76 -11.12
N LEU A 186 0.52 13.83 -11.36
CA LEU A 186 -0.06 14.30 -12.62
C LEU A 186 0.32 15.76 -12.92
N VAL A 187 0.27 16.65 -11.93
CA VAL A 187 0.67 18.06 -12.09
C VAL A 187 2.16 18.16 -12.41
N ARG A 188 3.01 17.37 -11.75
CA ARG A 188 4.46 17.38 -12.01
C ARG A 188 4.73 17.00 -13.46
N PHE A 189 4.17 15.89 -13.91
CA PHE A 189 4.24 15.45 -15.31
C PHE A 189 3.72 16.52 -16.28
N ALA A 190 2.56 17.12 -16.00
CA ALA A 190 1.96 18.12 -16.89
C ALA A 190 2.81 19.39 -17.03
N ARG A 191 3.47 19.83 -15.95
CA ARG A 191 4.34 21.01 -15.96
C ARG A 191 5.59 20.80 -16.81
N GLU A 192 6.12 19.58 -16.85
CA GLU A 192 7.27 19.23 -17.68
C GLU A 192 6.95 19.35 -19.18
N GLN A 193 5.70 19.08 -19.57
CA GLN A 193 5.26 19.17 -20.97
C GLN A 193 5.15 20.61 -21.48
N LYS A 194 5.11 21.63 -20.60
CA LYS A 194 4.97 23.06 -20.94
C LYS A 194 3.78 23.41 -21.85
N VAL A 195 2.74 22.57 -21.84
CA VAL A 195 1.50 22.78 -22.60
C VAL A 195 0.30 22.98 -21.66
N PRO A 196 -0.76 23.67 -22.10
CA PRO A 196 -1.99 23.80 -21.32
C PRO A 196 -2.59 22.42 -21.00
N PHE A 197 -2.99 22.23 -19.75
CA PHE A 197 -3.58 20.98 -19.29
C PHE A 197 -4.83 21.21 -18.45
N LYS A 198 -5.66 20.17 -18.34
CA LYS A 198 -6.84 20.16 -17.45
C LYS A 198 -6.76 18.94 -16.55
N LEU A 199 -6.98 19.15 -15.26
CA LEU A 199 -7.21 18.07 -14.31
C LEU A 199 -8.71 17.81 -14.16
N ARG A 200 -9.06 16.55 -14.03
CA ARG A 200 -10.42 16.06 -13.81
C ARG A 200 -10.36 14.84 -12.90
N TYR A 201 -10.63 15.03 -11.61
CA TYR A 201 -10.49 13.97 -10.60
C TYR A 201 -9.12 13.27 -10.75
N LYS A 202 -9.05 11.93 -10.73
CA LYS A 202 -7.81 11.15 -10.91
C LYS A 202 -7.28 11.11 -12.37
N LYS A 203 -7.57 12.11 -13.21
CA LYS A 203 -7.19 12.16 -14.64
C LYS A 203 -6.58 13.50 -15.02
N LEU A 204 -5.60 13.43 -15.91
CA LEU A 204 -4.97 14.57 -16.57
C LEU A 204 -5.33 14.56 -18.06
N ILE A 205 -5.65 15.72 -18.61
CA ILE A 205 -6.02 15.89 -20.02
C ILE A 205 -5.06 16.89 -20.66
N ILE A 206 -4.33 16.45 -21.69
CA ILE A 206 -3.41 17.24 -22.51
C ILE A 206 -3.72 16.92 -23.97
N ASP A 207 -4.00 17.92 -24.80
CA ASP A 207 -4.25 17.75 -26.25
C ASP A 207 -5.22 16.61 -26.60
N LYS A 208 -6.35 16.52 -25.87
CA LYS A 208 -7.40 15.48 -25.97
C LYS A 208 -6.96 14.06 -25.54
N LYS A 209 -5.70 13.86 -25.20
CA LYS A 209 -5.20 12.62 -24.58
C LYS A 209 -5.48 12.65 -23.08
N THR A 210 -5.85 11.49 -22.54
CA THR A 210 -6.12 11.34 -21.11
C THR A 210 -5.01 10.50 -20.47
N TYR A 211 -4.49 10.96 -19.35
CA TYR A 211 -3.44 10.30 -18.59
C TYR A 211 -3.92 9.99 -17.17
N TYR A 212 -3.37 8.94 -16.58
CA TYR A 212 -3.60 8.55 -15.18
C TYR A 212 -2.27 8.17 -14.52
N TYR A 213 -2.21 8.26 -13.20
CA TYR A 213 -1.05 7.79 -12.44
C TYR A 213 -1.27 6.33 -12.04
N ASP A 214 -0.35 5.47 -12.44
CA ASP A 214 -0.30 4.08 -12.04
C ASP A 214 0.50 3.98 -10.73
N THR A 215 -0.16 3.59 -9.65
CA THR A 215 0.46 3.51 -8.32
C THR A 215 1.42 2.33 -8.19
N ALA A 216 1.23 1.25 -8.96
CA ALA A 216 2.11 0.08 -8.94
C ALA A 216 3.44 0.40 -9.64
N ASP A 217 3.35 0.99 -10.83
CA ASP A 217 4.54 1.33 -11.63
C ASP A 217 5.13 2.71 -11.27
N LYS A 218 4.45 3.47 -10.41
CA LYS A 218 4.82 4.84 -10.00
C LYS A 218 5.06 5.77 -11.19
N ALA A 219 4.23 5.65 -12.22
CA ALA A 219 4.40 6.33 -13.49
C ALA A 219 3.07 6.88 -14.03
N VAL A 220 3.15 7.98 -14.78
CA VAL A 220 1.99 8.53 -15.50
C VAL A 220 1.88 7.82 -16.85
N LYS A 221 0.71 7.23 -17.12
CA LYS A 221 0.43 6.47 -18.34
C LYS A 221 -0.70 7.12 -19.15
N GLU A 222 -0.57 7.09 -20.47
CA GLU A 222 -1.66 7.48 -21.39
C GLU A 222 -2.73 6.39 -21.37
N ARG A 223 -4.00 6.78 -21.22
CA ARG A 223 -5.14 5.87 -21.37
C ARG A 223 -5.40 5.71 -22.87
N THR A 224 -4.95 4.60 -23.43
CA THR A 224 -5.32 4.18 -24.79
C THR A 224 -6.84 3.97 -24.85
N ALA A 225 -7.46 4.44 -25.94
CA ALA A 225 -8.88 4.18 -26.18
C ALA A 225 -9.10 2.67 -26.22
N ARG A 226 -10.15 2.17 -25.55
CA ARG A 226 -10.65 0.81 -25.82
C ARG A 226 -11.00 0.77 -27.31
N ALA A 227 -10.38 -0.15 -28.05
CA ALA A 227 -10.90 -0.53 -29.36
C ALA A 227 -12.38 -0.89 -29.16
N SER A 228 -13.25 -0.18 -29.88
CA SER A 228 -14.70 -0.33 -29.81
C SER A 228 -15.14 -1.63 -30.45
#